data_AF-A0AAV5STT4-F1
#
_entry.id   AF-A0AAV5STT4-F1
#
_cell.length_a   1.000
_cell.length_b   1.000
_cell.length_c   1.000
_cell.angle_alpha   90.00
_cell.angle_beta   90.00
_cell.angle_gamma   90.00
#
_symmetry.space_group_name_H-M   'P 1'
#
loop_
_entity.id
_entity.type
_entity.pdbx_description
1 polymer ?
#
loop_
_entity_poly.entity_id
_entity_poly.type
_entity_poly.pdbx_seq_one_letter_code
_entity_poly.pdbx_strand_id
1 'polypeptide(L)'
;MSHDGLDREAEEEKPDQKFHIKHSECIKRSEDGSSVVRWDSANELVVFSNRPISIDERVSIRLSQIDVSRRKGSLLVGFMTHDPESVRAWQLLVKRQPFASRSSIEKQGYVSNSVHK
;
A
#
# COMPACT_ATOMS: atom_id res chain seq x y z
N MET A 1 35.41 37.63 -3.21
CA MET A 1 35.44 36.21 -2.84
C MET A 1 34.09 35.92 -2.22
N SER A 2 33.15 35.43 -3.02
CA SER A 2 31.75 35.24 -2.64
C SER A 2 31.59 33.81 -2.15
N HIS A 3 31.04 33.63 -0.95
CA HIS A 3 30.72 32.32 -0.39
C HIS A 3 29.47 31.76 -1.05
N ASP A 4 29.64 30.99 -2.12
CA ASP A 4 28.62 30.07 -2.61
C ASP A 4 28.62 28.84 -1.69
N GLY A 5 27.92 28.97 -0.57
CA GLY A 5 27.57 27.86 0.31
C GLY A 5 26.50 27.01 -0.35
N LEU A 6 26.92 25.94 -1.02
CA LEU A 6 26.04 24.88 -1.51
C LEU A 6 25.46 24.14 -0.29
N ASP A 7 24.29 24.56 0.17
CA ASP A 7 23.40 23.73 0.98
C ASP A 7 22.83 22.61 0.10
N ARG A 8 23.69 21.65 -0.25
CA ARG A 8 23.25 20.34 -0.71
C ARG A 8 22.81 19.60 0.54
N GLU A 9 21.54 19.75 0.91
CA GLU A 9 20.89 18.77 1.76
C GLU A 9 21.19 17.40 1.14
N ALA A 10 21.93 16.57 1.87
CA ALA A 10 22.25 15.23 1.40
C ALA A 10 20.93 14.51 1.16
N GLU A 11 20.61 14.21 -0.10
CA GLU A 11 19.53 13.28 -0.41
C GLU A 11 19.93 11.93 0.22
N GLU A 12 19.41 11.66 1.42
CA GLU A 12 19.51 10.36 2.04
C GLU A 12 18.92 9.35 1.06
N GLU A 13 19.75 8.45 0.52
CA GLU A 13 19.28 7.44 -0.43
C GLU A 13 18.23 6.56 0.25
N LYS A 14 16.97 6.88 -0.01
CA LYS A 14 15.83 6.18 0.54
C LYS A 14 15.77 4.79 -0.08
N PRO A 15 15.60 3.71 0.70
CA PRO A 15 15.54 2.36 0.13
C PRO A 15 14.35 2.23 -0.83
N ASP A 16 14.41 1.29 -1.76
CA ASP A 16 13.32 1.07 -2.71
C ASP A 16 11.98 0.79 -2.02
N GLN A 17 10.89 1.28 -2.63
CA GLN A 17 9.55 0.86 -2.23
C GLN A 17 9.31 -0.60 -2.59
N LYS A 18 8.90 -1.36 -1.59
CA LYS A 18 8.66 -2.80 -1.64
C LYS A 18 7.37 -3.13 -0.89
N PHE A 19 6.91 -4.37 -1.01
CA PHE A 19 5.82 -4.86 -0.17
C PHE A 19 6.31 -5.17 1.24
N HIS A 20 5.56 -4.72 2.25
CA HIS A 20 5.81 -5.00 3.66
C HIS A 20 5.71 -6.51 3.95
N ILE A 21 6.43 -6.99 4.97
CA ILE A 21 6.39 -8.41 5.37
C ILE A 21 5.03 -8.81 5.94
N LYS A 22 4.33 -7.87 6.59
CA LYS A 22 2.94 -8.04 7.03
C LYS A 22 2.00 -7.90 5.83
N HIS A 23 1.27 -8.96 5.54
CA HIS A 23 0.26 -9.03 4.49
C HIS A 23 -0.85 -10.01 4.91
N SER A 24 -1.98 -9.99 4.21
CA SER A 24 -3.06 -10.96 4.47
C SER A 24 -2.57 -12.40 4.26
N GLU A 25 -3.19 -13.36 4.96
CA GLU A 25 -2.80 -14.79 4.94
C GLU A 25 -2.78 -15.40 3.54
N CYS A 26 -3.65 -14.94 2.64
CA CYS A 26 -3.80 -15.43 1.26
C CYS A 26 -2.80 -14.81 0.25
N ILE A 27 -1.74 -14.15 0.73
CA ILE A 27 -0.67 -13.55 -0.08
C ILE A 27 0.65 -14.30 0.12
N LYS A 28 1.39 -14.51 -0.96
CA LYS A 28 2.81 -14.87 -0.95
C LYS A 28 3.63 -13.70 -1.48
N ARG A 29 4.57 -13.23 -0.67
CA ARG A 29 5.52 -12.16 -1.01
C ARG A 29 6.84 -12.78 -1.51
N SER A 30 7.46 -12.18 -2.52
CA SER A 30 8.80 -12.58 -2.95
C SER A 30 9.85 -12.25 -1.89
N GLU A 31 10.96 -12.98 -1.90
CA GLU A 31 12.04 -12.82 -0.92
C GLU A 31 12.63 -11.39 -0.94
N ASP A 32 12.82 -10.83 -2.12
CA ASP A 32 13.29 -9.47 -2.33
C ASP A 32 12.27 -8.37 -1.99
N GLY A 33 11.01 -8.75 -1.73
CA GLY A 33 9.87 -7.88 -1.44
C GLY A 33 9.31 -7.11 -2.63
N SER A 34 9.79 -7.33 -3.86
CA SER A 34 9.38 -6.55 -5.03
C SER A 34 8.02 -6.97 -5.61
N SER A 35 7.53 -8.16 -5.24
CA SER A 35 6.29 -8.71 -5.78
C SER A 35 5.47 -9.47 -4.74
N VAL A 36 4.17 -9.54 -5.00
CA VAL A 36 3.21 -10.33 -4.24
C VAL A 36 2.30 -11.07 -5.21
N VAL A 37 1.96 -12.30 -4.87
CA VAL A 37 0.97 -13.10 -5.59
C VAL A 37 -0.09 -13.59 -4.62
N ARG A 38 -1.33 -13.60 -5.09
CA ARG A 38 -2.41 -14.28 -4.40
C ARG A 38 -2.23 -15.78 -4.57
N TRP A 39 -2.22 -16.54 -3.48
CA TRP A 39 -2.04 -18.00 -3.54
C TRP A 39 -3.31 -18.80 -3.31
N ASP A 40 -4.38 -18.16 -2.83
CA ASP A 40 -5.68 -18.79 -2.58
C ASP A 40 -6.85 -17.94 -3.12
N SER A 41 -8.07 -18.45 -3.01
CA SER A 41 -9.30 -17.97 -3.59
C SER A 41 -9.98 -16.81 -2.84
N ALA A 42 -9.38 -16.33 -1.76
CA ALA A 42 -9.91 -15.25 -0.93
C ALA A 42 -10.09 -13.92 -1.69
N ASN A 43 -11.08 -13.15 -1.22
CA ASN A 43 -11.47 -11.87 -1.84
C ASN A 43 -10.97 -10.64 -1.05
N GLU A 44 -10.50 -10.83 0.18
CA GLU A 44 -10.06 -9.76 1.08
C GLU A 44 -8.55 -9.85 1.24
N LEU A 45 -7.83 -9.15 0.35
CA LEU A 45 -6.38 -9.17 0.30
C LEU A 45 -5.85 -7.77 0.61
N VAL A 46 -4.88 -7.72 1.50
CA VAL A 46 -4.27 -6.46 1.95
C VAL A 46 -2.76 -6.63 1.96
N VAL A 47 -2.08 -5.66 1.36
CA VAL A 47 -0.63 -5.52 1.37
C VAL A 47 -0.29 -4.06 1.64
N PHE A 48 0.88 -3.83 2.24
CA PHE A 48 1.36 -2.50 2.59
C PHE A 48 2.70 -2.20 1.92
N SER A 49 3.08 -0.92 1.89
CA SER A 49 4.44 -0.52 1.58
C SER A 49 5.38 -0.88 2.73
N ASN A 50 6.62 -1.27 2.43
CA ASN A 50 7.65 -1.59 3.43
C ASN A 50 8.11 -0.37 4.24
N ARG A 51 7.80 0.83 3.76
CA ARG A 51 8.11 2.09 4.43
C ARG A 51 7.10 3.19 4.09
N PRO A 52 7.06 4.28 4.86
CA PRO A 52 6.27 5.46 4.52
C PRO A 52 6.62 6.02 3.13
N ILE A 53 5.58 6.47 2.43
CA ILE A 53 5.68 7.18 1.15
C ILE A 53 5.76 8.67 1.47
N SER A 54 6.79 9.36 0.99
CA SER A 54 6.94 10.81 1.19
C SER A 54 5.93 11.58 0.32
N ILE A 55 5.63 12.81 0.70
CA ILE A 55 4.91 13.74 -0.19
C ILE A 55 5.71 13.86 -1.49
N ASP A 56 5.00 13.89 -2.61
CA ASP A 56 5.56 13.93 -3.98
C ASP A 56 6.38 12.70 -4.42
N GLU A 57 6.49 11.66 -3.59
CA GLU A 57 7.12 10.40 -3.99
C GLU A 57 6.20 9.64 -4.97
N ARG A 58 6.73 9.33 -6.16
CA ARG A 58 6.01 8.55 -7.16
C ARG A 58 6.16 7.05 -6.87
N VAL A 59 5.03 6.39 -6.60
CA VAL A 59 4.97 4.93 -6.47
C VAL A 59 4.24 4.35 -7.67
N SER A 60 4.82 3.32 -8.28
CA SER A 60 4.22 2.59 -9.38
C SER A 60 3.95 1.14 -8.98
N ILE A 61 2.82 0.60 -9.40
CA ILE A 61 2.44 -0.80 -9.16
C ILE A 61 2.19 -1.44 -10.52
N ARG A 62 2.87 -2.55 -10.79
CA ARG A 62 2.70 -3.33 -12.02
C ARG A 62 1.89 -4.59 -11.74
N LEU A 63 0.80 -4.77 -12.49
CA LEU A 63 0.05 -6.02 -12.49
C LEU A 63 0.75 -7.02 -13.42
N SER A 64 1.50 -7.95 -12.85
CA SER A 64 2.26 -8.96 -13.61
C SER A 64 1.40 -10.16 -14.04
N GLN A 65 0.39 -10.51 -13.24
CA GLN A 65 -0.54 -11.61 -13.51
C GLN A 65 -1.97 -11.17 -13.26
N ILE A 66 -2.89 -11.63 -14.11
CA ILE A 66 -4.33 -11.34 -14.01
C ILE A 66 -5.08 -12.64 -14.20
N ASP A 67 -5.86 -13.03 -13.19
CA ASP A 67 -6.74 -14.19 -13.26
C ASP A 67 -8.05 -13.80 -13.96
N VAL A 68 -8.09 -14.03 -15.27
CA VAL A 68 -9.24 -13.69 -16.13
C VAL A 68 -10.47 -14.55 -15.87
N SER A 69 -10.33 -15.68 -15.16
CA SER A 69 -11.46 -16.55 -14.81
C SER A 69 -12.36 -15.93 -13.74
N ARG A 70 -11.81 -15.00 -12.94
CA ARG A 70 -12.57 -14.24 -11.95
C ARG A 70 -13.20 -13.01 -12.57
N ARG A 71 -14.53 -13.04 -12.68
CA ARG A 71 -15.34 -11.95 -13.22
C ARG A 71 -15.54 -10.76 -12.27
N LYS A 72 -15.06 -10.84 -11.02
CA LYS A 72 -15.33 -9.82 -9.99
C LYS A 72 -14.08 -9.58 -9.14
N GLY A 73 -13.68 -8.31 -9.06
CA GLY A 73 -12.59 -7.83 -8.22
C GLY A 73 -12.36 -6.34 -8.46
N SER A 74 -11.92 -5.62 -7.43
CA SER A 74 -11.44 -4.25 -7.56
C SER A 74 -10.12 -4.15 -6.82
N LEU A 75 -9.13 -3.53 -7.43
CA LEU A 75 -7.91 -3.18 -6.73
C LEU A 75 -8.16 -1.83 -6.06
N LEU A 76 -8.09 -1.81 -4.74
CA LEU A 76 -8.10 -0.57 -3.97
C LEU A 76 -6.65 -0.16 -3.72
N VAL A 77 -6.32 1.07 -4.11
CA VAL A 77 -5.01 1.68 -3.78
C VAL A 77 -5.29 2.92 -2.95
N GLY A 78 -4.51 3.08 -1.89
CA GLY A 78 -4.75 4.11 -0.91
C GLY A 78 -3.58 4.34 0.03
N PHE A 79 -3.72 5.37 0.86
CA PHE A 79 -2.77 5.72 1.90
C PHE A 79 -3.37 5.45 3.27
N MET A 80 -2.49 5.12 4.22
CA MET A 80 -2.83 4.90 5.61
C MET A 80 -1.78 5.58 6.49
N THR A 81 -2.21 6.25 7.56
CA THR A 81 -1.30 6.93 8.51
C THR A 81 -0.88 6.07 9.70
N HIS A 82 -1.44 4.87 9.82
CA HIS A 82 -1.10 3.91 10.87
C HIS A 82 0.02 2.97 10.42
N ASP A 83 0.77 2.45 11.37
CA ASP A 83 1.77 1.41 11.13
C ASP A 83 1.08 0.11 10.63
N PRO A 84 1.56 -0.52 9.53
CA PRO A 84 1.08 -1.84 9.08
C PRO A 84 1.09 -2.95 10.14
N GLU A 85 1.92 -2.84 11.18
CA GLU A 85 1.98 -3.78 12.30
C GLU A 85 0.91 -3.51 13.36
N SER A 86 0.26 -2.35 13.33
CA SER A 86 -0.80 -1.99 14.25
C SER A 86 -2.04 -2.87 14.05
N VAL A 87 -2.57 -3.42 15.14
CA VAL A 87 -3.86 -4.14 15.17
C VAL A 87 -4.99 -3.30 14.54
N ARG A 88 -4.92 -1.98 14.67
CA ARG A 88 -5.91 -1.04 14.12
C ARG A 88 -5.89 -1.01 12.59
N ALA A 89 -4.72 -1.11 11.96
CA ALA A 89 -4.60 -1.14 10.50
C ALA A 89 -5.35 -2.33 9.89
N TRP A 90 -5.13 -3.52 10.45
CA TRP A 90 -5.77 -4.76 10.03
C TRP A 90 -7.28 -4.75 10.25
N GLN A 91 -7.74 -4.26 11.40
CA GLN A 91 -9.16 -4.21 11.72
C GLN A 91 -9.95 -3.26 10.81
N LEU A 92 -9.35 -2.14 10.39
CA LEU A 92 -10.01 -1.16 9.53
C LEU A 92 -10.11 -1.62 8.07
N LEU A 93 -9.15 -2.43 7.59
CA LEU A 93 -9.11 -2.88 6.20
C LEU A 93 -9.92 -4.15 5.94
N VAL A 94 -9.97 -5.06 6.92
CA VAL A 94 -10.73 -6.32 6.81
C VAL A 94 -12.20 -6.11 7.17
N LYS A 95 -12.51 -5.23 8.13
CA LYS A 95 -13.90 -4.87 8.42
C LYS A 95 -14.34 -3.79 7.46
N ARG A 96 -14.86 -4.16 6.29
CA ARG A 96 -15.79 -3.30 5.54
C ARG A 96 -16.97 -3.01 6.46
N GLN A 97 -16.86 -1.97 7.30
CA GLN A 97 -17.93 -1.53 8.18
C GLN A 97 -19.13 -1.21 7.28
N PRO A 98 -20.27 -1.93 7.38
CA PRO A 98 -21.44 -1.66 6.55
C PRO A 98 -22.04 -0.27 6.80
N PHE A 99 -21.57 0.43 7.85
CA PHE A 99 -22.16 1.67 8.35
C PHE A 99 -21.20 2.88 8.38
N ALA A 100 -19.94 2.72 7.97
CA ALA A 100 -19.04 3.86 7.86
C ALA A 100 -19.16 4.43 6.45
N SER A 101 -19.75 5.63 6.33
CA SER A 101 -19.67 6.41 5.09
C SER A 101 -18.20 6.55 4.66
N ARG A 102 -17.95 6.76 3.36
CA ARG A 102 -16.61 7.07 2.83
C ARG A 102 -15.90 8.16 3.65
N SER A 103 -16.65 9.16 4.11
CA SER A 103 -16.17 10.24 4.99
C SER A 103 -15.76 9.79 6.41
N SER A 104 -16.29 8.69 6.93
CA SER A 104 -15.91 8.14 8.24
C SER A 104 -14.60 7.35 8.18
N ILE A 105 -14.31 6.72 7.04
CA ILE A 105 -13.07 5.98 6.81
C ILE A 105 -11.90 6.97 6.54
N GLU A 106 -12.14 8.03 5.77
CA GLU A 106 -11.16 9.12 5.53
C GLU A 106 -10.73 9.80 6.84
N LYS A 107 -11.67 10.04 7.76
CA LYS A 107 -11.40 10.61 9.09
C LYS A 107 -10.56 9.72 10.00
N GLN A 108 -10.43 8.43 9.67
CA GLN A 108 -9.60 7.47 10.42
C GLN A 108 -8.20 7.31 9.81
N GLY A 109 -7.82 8.17 8.88
CA GLY A 109 -6.49 8.18 8.28
C GLY A 109 -6.31 7.18 7.15
N TYR A 110 -7.40 6.74 6.51
CA TYR A 110 -7.37 5.88 5.32
C TYR A 110 -8.10 6.53 4.15
N VAL A 111 -7.42 6.65 3.02
CA VAL A 111 -8.01 7.14 1.77
C VAL A 111 -7.70 6.13 0.69
N SER A 112 -8.71 5.63 -0.02
CA SER A 112 -8.51 4.72 -1.16
C SER A 112 -9.45 5.03 -2.32
N ASN A 113 -9.00 4.69 -3.53
CA ASN A 113 -9.83 4.68 -4.72
C ASN A 113 -9.83 3.31 -5.38
N SER A 114 -10.94 2.96 -6.01
CA SER A 114 -11.03 1.79 -6.86
C SER A 114 -10.33 2.06 -8.19
N VAL A 115 -9.42 1.17 -8.56
CA VAL A 115 -8.83 1.13 -9.89
C VAL A 115 -9.54 0.02 -10.66
N HIS A 116 -10.28 0.41 -11.70
CA HIS A 116 -10.91 -0.51 -12.63
C HIS A 116 -9.99 -0.69 -13.85
N LYS A 117 -9.92 -1.91 -14.37
CA LYS A 117 -9.43 -2.17 -15.72
C LYS A 117 -10.56 -1.98 -16.72
#